data_AF-A0A444GMM5-F1
#
_entry.id   AF-A0A444GMM5-F1
#
_cell.length_a   1.000
_cell.length_b   1.000
_cell.length_c   1.000
_cell.angle_alpha   90.00
_cell.angle_beta   90.00
_cell.angle_gamma   90.00
#
_symmetry.space_group_name_H-M   'P 1'
#
loop_
_entity.id
_entity.type
_entity.pdbx_description
1 polymer ?
#
loop_
_entity_poly.entity_id
_entity_poly.type
_entity_poly.pdbx_seq_one_letter_code
_entity_poly.pdbx_strand_id
1 'polypeptide(L)'
;MKRLLQLFIFIGSVSIYAQNKESKMTQKDSIQAEKLIQLTRGKNKLNLQKTDPEYVERYNKLKELSLKEFNSMSSTDVRIRRKAFNKKLNQKIDSSLYLEQESFSKWIDENIKSTYFVNTKMAKQEWLELNTARKTAIEENQDYYDYLMEIALTVEGTELITDVQVNVTMENMERLKQE
;
A
#
# COMPACT_ATOMS: atom_id res chain seq x y z
N MET A 1 -5.03 -17.58 11.39
CA MET A 1 -5.47 -16.87 10.16
C MET A 1 -6.90 -16.30 10.18
N LYS A 2 -7.62 -16.28 11.32
CA LYS A 2 -8.97 -15.65 11.42
C LYS A 2 -9.00 -14.25 12.04
N ARG A 3 -7.84 -13.67 12.41
CA ARG A 3 -7.74 -12.35 13.06
C ARG A 3 -7.48 -11.17 12.12
N LEU A 4 -7.17 -11.42 10.84
CA LEU A 4 -7.00 -10.39 9.82
C LEU A 4 -8.34 -9.81 9.29
N LEU A 5 -9.47 -10.50 9.51
CA LEU A 5 -10.78 -10.04 9.05
C LEU A 5 -11.49 -9.08 10.03
N GLN A 6 -10.99 -8.93 11.26
CA GLN A 6 -11.63 -8.06 12.28
C GLN A 6 -11.23 -6.58 12.17
N LEU A 7 -10.16 -6.24 11.44
CA LEU A 7 -9.78 -4.84 11.23
C LEU A 7 -10.66 -4.12 10.20
N PHE A 8 -11.32 -4.85 9.28
CA PHE A 8 -12.20 -4.26 8.26
C PHE A 8 -13.66 -4.12 8.69
N ILE A 9 -14.07 -4.71 9.82
CA ILE A 9 -15.45 -4.62 10.34
C ILE A 9 -15.60 -3.51 11.40
N PHE A 10 -14.51 -2.97 11.95
CA PHE A 10 -14.57 -2.00 13.06
C PHE A 10 -15.18 -0.64 12.67
N ILE A 11 -15.26 -0.32 11.37
CA ILE A 11 -15.87 0.93 10.89
C ILE A 11 -17.40 0.84 10.82
N GLY A 12 -17.99 -0.38 10.82
CA GLY A 12 -19.44 -0.58 10.71
C GLY A 12 -20.21 -0.51 12.04
N SER A 13 -19.56 -0.75 13.18
CA SER A 13 -20.27 -1.04 14.44
C SER A 13 -20.41 0.16 15.40
N VAL A 14 -19.73 1.28 15.11
CA VAL A 14 -19.71 2.46 15.99
C VAL A 14 -21.01 3.31 15.87
N SER A 15 -21.82 3.08 14.84
CA SER A 15 -23.01 3.93 14.55
C SER A 15 -24.26 3.64 15.38
N ILE A 16 -24.36 2.51 16.08
CA ILE A 16 -25.63 2.11 16.74
C ILE A 16 -25.69 2.52 18.22
N TYR A 17 -24.55 2.78 18.89
CA TYR A 17 -24.54 3.05 20.33
C TYR A 17 -24.61 4.55 20.71
N ALA A 18 -24.40 5.46 19.76
CA ALA A 18 -24.38 6.91 19.99
C ALA A 18 -25.76 7.58 19.96
N GLN A 19 -26.85 6.80 19.89
CA GLN A 19 -28.21 7.31 19.69
C GLN A 19 -28.98 7.64 20.97
N ASN A 20 -28.36 7.63 22.16
CA ASN A 20 -29.09 7.86 23.41
C ASN A 20 -28.29 8.64 24.47
N LYS A 21 -28.06 9.94 24.22
CA LYS A 21 -28.24 11.06 25.18
C LYS A 21 -27.38 12.26 24.80
N GLU A 22 -28.01 13.24 24.17
CA GLU A 22 -27.58 14.63 24.19
C GLU A 22 -28.53 15.46 25.06
N SER A 23 -27.99 16.45 25.75
CA SER A 23 -28.67 17.74 25.83
C SER A 23 -27.68 18.91 25.71
N LYS A 24 -27.49 19.32 24.45
CA LYS A 24 -27.52 20.70 23.93
C LYS A 24 -26.41 21.67 24.34
N MET A 25 -25.20 21.34 23.90
CA MET A 25 -24.36 22.24 23.08
C MET A 25 -24.59 21.79 21.61
N THR A 26 -24.58 22.67 20.62
CA THR A 26 -24.90 22.28 19.22
C THR A 26 -23.97 21.15 18.76
N GLN A 27 -24.54 19.95 18.57
CA GLN A 27 -23.87 18.69 18.21
C GLN A 27 -22.86 18.83 17.07
N LYS A 28 -23.11 19.76 16.15
CA LYS A 28 -22.22 20.04 15.02
C LYS A 28 -20.91 20.73 15.43
N ASP A 29 -20.96 21.62 16.41
CA ASP A 29 -19.81 22.41 16.87
C ASP A 29 -18.96 21.63 17.88
N SER A 30 -19.59 20.80 18.72
CA SER A 30 -18.88 19.88 19.62
C SER A 30 -18.17 18.76 18.87
N ILE A 31 -18.81 18.16 17.85
CA ILE A 31 -18.18 17.15 16.98
C ILE A 31 -17.03 17.75 16.18
N GLN A 32 -17.18 18.99 15.68
CA GLN A 32 -16.09 19.67 15.00
C GLN A 32 -14.93 20.00 15.95
N ALA A 33 -15.21 20.47 17.17
CA ALA A 33 -14.19 20.76 18.18
C ALA A 33 -13.49 19.49 18.69
N GLU A 34 -14.22 18.40 18.96
CA GLU A 34 -13.65 17.11 19.36
C GLU A 34 -12.84 16.47 18.22
N LYS A 35 -13.33 16.56 16.98
CA LYS A 35 -12.57 16.12 15.81
C LYS A 35 -11.30 16.97 15.63
N LEU A 36 -11.38 18.28 15.87
CA LEU A 36 -10.20 19.17 15.86
C LEU A 36 -9.21 18.81 16.98
N ILE A 37 -9.69 18.54 18.19
CA ILE A 37 -8.89 18.17 19.39
C ILE A 37 -8.28 16.78 19.22
N GLN A 38 -8.99 15.81 18.63
CA GLN A 38 -8.45 14.50 18.28
C GLN A 38 -7.42 14.60 17.15
N LEU A 39 -7.66 15.44 16.14
CA LEU A 39 -6.70 15.71 15.07
C LEU A 39 -5.46 16.45 15.59
N THR A 40 -5.60 17.37 16.56
CA THR A 40 -4.44 18.07 17.17
C THR A 40 -3.70 17.21 18.19
N ARG A 41 -4.37 16.38 18.99
CA ARG A 41 -3.73 15.40 19.88
C ARG A 41 -3.03 14.29 19.10
N GLY A 42 -3.64 13.83 18.00
CA GLY A 42 -3.01 12.95 17.02
C GLY A 42 -1.77 13.60 16.43
N LYS A 43 -1.88 14.79 15.84
CA LYS A 43 -0.74 15.53 15.23
C LYS A 43 0.39 15.85 16.20
N ASN A 44 0.09 16.19 17.45
CA ASN A 44 1.12 16.48 18.46
C ASN A 44 1.83 15.20 18.93
N LYS A 45 1.12 14.08 19.08
CA LYS A 45 1.74 12.78 19.39
C LYS A 45 2.58 12.28 18.21
N LEU A 46 2.09 12.46 16.98
CA LEU A 46 2.77 12.15 15.71
C LEU A 46 4.07 12.96 15.55
N ASN A 47 4.07 14.26 15.84
CA ASN A 47 5.29 15.09 15.74
C ASN A 47 6.35 14.77 16.81
N LEU A 48 5.94 14.35 18.01
CA LEU A 48 6.87 13.90 19.06
C LEU A 48 7.53 12.56 18.69
N GLN A 49 6.78 11.65 18.05
CA GLN A 49 7.27 10.33 17.61
C GLN A 49 8.32 10.43 16.50
N LYS A 50 8.19 11.41 15.60
CA LYS A 50 9.18 11.66 14.52
C LYS A 50 10.53 12.19 15.02
N THR A 51 10.63 12.50 16.32
CA THR A 51 11.90 12.86 16.98
C THR A 51 12.44 11.74 17.87
N ASP A 52 11.70 10.63 18.01
CA ASP A 52 12.19 9.44 18.72
C ASP A 52 13.39 8.86 17.97
N PRO A 53 14.56 8.68 18.62
CA PRO A 53 15.73 8.08 17.99
C PRO A 53 15.44 6.73 17.32
N GLU A 54 14.58 5.90 17.91
CA GLU A 54 14.24 4.58 17.35
C GLU A 54 13.40 4.72 16.08
N TYR A 55 12.45 5.65 16.06
CA TYR A 55 11.67 5.95 14.85
C TYR A 55 12.57 6.45 13.73
N VAL A 56 13.46 7.40 14.03
CA VAL A 56 14.38 8.01 13.06
C VAL A 56 15.33 6.96 12.46
N GLU A 57 15.88 6.08 13.29
CA GLU A 57 16.74 4.99 12.83
C GLU A 57 15.99 4.06 11.87
N ARG A 58 14.80 3.61 12.28
CA ARG A 58 13.97 2.72 11.45
C ARG A 58 13.53 3.38 10.14
N TYR A 59 13.19 4.66 10.19
CA TYR A 59 12.84 5.45 9.02
C TYR A 59 14.01 5.53 8.04
N ASN A 60 15.21 5.89 8.52
CA ASN A 60 16.39 6.02 7.68
C ASN A 60 16.78 4.68 7.04
N LYS A 61 16.77 3.59 7.82
CA LYS A 61 17.04 2.24 7.32
C LYS A 61 16.03 1.81 6.26
N LEU A 62 14.72 2.01 6.50
CA LEU A 62 13.70 1.66 5.52
C LEU A 62 13.82 2.52 4.26
N LYS A 63 14.14 3.81 4.39
CA LYS A 63 14.37 4.71 3.26
C LYS A 63 15.54 4.26 2.40
N GLU A 64 16.68 3.93 3.00
CA GLU A 64 17.86 3.44 2.27
C GLU A 64 17.53 2.16 1.50
N LEU A 65 16.93 1.17 2.16
CA LEU A 65 16.53 -0.09 1.54
C LEU A 65 15.48 0.14 0.43
N SER A 66 14.52 1.04 0.65
CA SER A 66 13.51 1.38 -0.35
C SER A 66 14.10 2.07 -1.58
N LEU A 67 15.11 2.92 -1.42
CA LEU A 67 15.80 3.55 -2.55
C LEU A 67 16.63 2.53 -3.32
N LYS A 68 17.29 1.60 -2.62
CA LYS A 68 18.05 0.51 -3.23
C LYS A 68 17.13 -0.41 -4.05
N GLU A 69 16.01 -0.85 -3.46
CA GLU A 69 14.98 -1.63 -4.17
C GLU A 69 14.45 -0.85 -5.36
N PHE A 70 14.08 0.41 -5.16
CA PHE A 70 13.49 1.22 -6.22
C PHE A 70 14.43 1.35 -7.42
N ASN A 71 15.72 1.60 -7.19
CA ASN A 71 16.70 1.79 -8.27
C ASN A 71 17.24 0.46 -8.84
N SER A 72 16.88 -0.70 -8.29
CA SER A 72 17.31 -2.00 -8.82
C SER A 72 16.74 -2.25 -10.23
N MET A 73 17.52 -2.96 -11.05
CA MET A 73 17.10 -3.31 -12.41
C MET A 73 15.89 -4.24 -12.41
N SER A 74 15.85 -5.23 -11.51
CA SER A 74 14.73 -6.16 -11.37
C SER A 74 13.44 -5.48 -10.95
N SER A 75 13.49 -4.54 -9.99
CA SER A 75 12.30 -3.76 -9.60
C SER A 75 11.85 -2.82 -10.71
N THR A 76 12.78 -2.27 -11.49
CA THR A 76 12.46 -1.49 -12.70
C THR A 76 11.75 -2.35 -13.75
N ASP A 77 12.25 -3.55 -14.03
CA ASP A 77 11.61 -4.50 -14.96
C ASP A 77 10.19 -4.85 -14.51
N VAL A 78 9.99 -5.14 -13.22
CA VAL A 78 8.66 -5.38 -12.65
C VAL A 78 7.72 -4.19 -12.87
N ARG A 79 8.18 -2.95 -12.64
CA ARG A 79 7.35 -1.75 -12.87
C ARG A 79 6.97 -1.58 -14.33
N ILE A 80 7.91 -1.79 -15.25
CA ILE A 80 7.68 -1.70 -16.70
C ILE A 80 6.66 -2.77 -17.13
N ARG A 81 6.89 -4.03 -16.77
CA ARG A 81 5.99 -5.15 -17.09
C ARG A 81 4.60 -4.95 -16.50
N ARG A 82 4.50 -4.52 -15.23
CA ARG A 82 3.22 -4.24 -14.57
C ARG A 82 2.46 -3.12 -15.28
N LYS A 83 3.14 -2.02 -15.64
CA LYS A 83 2.52 -0.90 -16.37
C LYS A 83 1.99 -1.34 -17.73
N ALA A 84 2.78 -2.11 -18.48
CA ALA A 84 2.37 -2.65 -19.77
C ALA A 84 1.19 -3.62 -19.64
N PHE A 85 1.25 -4.53 -18.65
CA PHE A 85 0.19 -5.50 -18.37
C PHE A 85 -1.12 -4.82 -17.95
N ASN A 86 -1.07 -3.86 -17.03
CA ASN A 86 -2.24 -3.11 -16.57
C ASN A 86 -2.87 -2.27 -17.69
N LYS A 87 -2.06 -1.71 -18.59
CA LYS A 87 -2.56 -1.03 -19.78
C LYS A 87 -3.38 -1.99 -20.66
N LYS A 88 -2.93 -3.25 -20.81
CA LYS A 88 -3.63 -4.27 -21.59
C LYS A 88 -4.86 -4.83 -20.87
N LEU A 89 -4.86 -4.92 -19.55
CA LEU A 89 -6.04 -5.29 -18.77
C LEU A 89 -7.23 -4.36 -19.04
N ASN A 90 -6.96 -3.07 -19.30
CA ASN A 90 -7.97 -2.05 -19.63
C ASN A 90 -9.06 -1.83 -18.57
N GLN A 91 -8.88 -2.34 -17.36
CA GLN A 91 -9.82 -2.16 -16.27
C GLN A 91 -9.10 -2.27 -14.92
N LYS A 92 -9.73 -1.68 -13.90
CA LYS A 92 -9.30 -1.90 -12.52
C LYS A 92 -9.77 -3.27 -12.09
N ILE A 93 -8.87 -4.07 -11.56
CA ILE A 93 -9.16 -5.40 -11.04
C ILE A 93 -9.11 -5.35 -9.51
N ASP A 94 -9.97 -6.12 -8.88
CA ASP A 94 -9.89 -6.37 -7.44
C ASP A 94 -8.50 -6.93 -7.10
N SER A 95 -7.82 -6.26 -6.16
CA SER A 95 -6.48 -6.65 -5.73
C SER A 95 -6.41 -8.06 -5.15
N SER A 96 -7.51 -8.58 -4.60
CA SER A 96 -7.59 -9.94 -4.06
C SER A 96 -7.37 -11.01 -5.14
N LEU A 97 -7.74 -10.73 -6.39
CA LEU A 97 -7.55 -11.66 -7.51
C LEU A 97 -6.07 -11.88 -7.83
N TYR A 98 -5.18 -10.93 -7.51
CA TYR A 98 -3.74 -11.11 -7.73
C TYR A 98 -3.06 -12.04 -6.71
N LEU A 99 -3.75 -12.38 -5.60
CA LEU A 99 -3.19 -13.22 -4.54
C LEU A 99 -3.21 -14.71 -4.91
N GLU A 100 -4.15 -15.11 -5.76
CA GLU A 100 -4.38 -16.49 -6.14
C GLU A 100 -4.18 -16.65 -7.66
N GLN A 101 -3.09 -17.31 -8.05
CA GLN A 101 -2.73 -17.45 -9.47
C GLN A 101 -3.84 -18.13 -10.29
N GLU A 102 -4.53 -19.11 -9.71
CA GLU A 102 -5.66 -19.81 -10.36
C GLU A 102 -6.86 -18.90 -10.54
N SER A 103 -7.22 -18.13 -9.51
CA SER A 103 -8.33 -17.17 -9.56
C SER A 103 -8.11 -16.09 -10.61
N PHE A 104 -6.88 -15.57 -10.73
CA PHE A 104 -6.55 -14.61 -11.79
C PHE A 104 -6.55 -15.24 -13.20
N SER A 105 -6.03 -16.45 -13.33
CA SER A 105 -6.02 -17.20 -14.59
C SER A 105 -7.44 -17.44 -15.11
N LYS A 106 -8.36 -17.82 -14.23
CA LYS A 106 -9.79 -17.97 -14.54
C LYS A 106 -10.43 -16.65 -14.92
N TRP A 107 -10.13 -15.58 -14.18
CA TRP A 107 -10.62 -14.25 -14.51
C TRP A 107 -10.19 -13.82 -15.93
N ILE A 108 -8.95 -14.10 -16.34
CA ILE A 108 -8.48 -13.82 -17.72
C ILE A 108 -9.35 -14.55 -18.75
N ASP A 109 -9.67 -15.83 -18.52
CA ASP A 109 -10.49 -16.61 -19.45
C ASP A 109 -11.90 -16.02 -19.60
N GLU A 110 -12.50 -15.60 -18.50
CA GLU A 110 -13.85 -15.03 -18.47
C GLU A 110 -13.90 -13.62 -19.07
N ASN A 111 -12.81 -12.85 -18.95
CA ASN A 111 -12.81 -11.41 -19.24
C ASN A 111 -11.97 -11.02 -20.45
N ILE A 112 -11.34 -11.96 -21.18
CA ILE A 112 -10.42 -11.65 -22.29
C ILE A 112 -10.99 -10.66 -23.31
N LYS A 113 -12.29 -10.77 -23.63
CA LYS A 113 -12.99 -9.89 -24.58
C LYS A 113 -13.09 -8.43 -24.14
N SER A 114 -12.90 -8.16 -22.85
CA SER A 114 -12.90 -6.81 -22.26
C SER A 114 -11.50 -6.21 -22.13
N THR A 115 -10.47 -6.95 -22.55
CA THR A 115 -9.06 -6.56 -22.46
C THR A 115 -8.48 -6.22 -23.84
N TYR A 116 -7.28 -5.65 -23.88
CA TYR A 116 -6.49 -5.44 -25.10
C TYR A 116 -5.49 -6.57 -25.37
N PHE A 117 -5.59 -7.71 -24.69
CA PHE A 117 -4.81 -8.89 -25.04
C PHE A 117 -5.37 -9.54 -26.31
N VAL A 118 -4.48 -10.08 -27.14
CA VAL A 118 -4.87 -10.77 -28.38
C VAL A 118 -5.68 -12.03 -28.09
N ASN A 119 -5.28 -12.78 -27.06
CA ASN A 119 -5.94 -14.02 -26.63
C ASN A 119 -5.52 -14.38 -25.20
N THR A 120 -6.23 -15.35 -24.62
CA THR A 120 -6.00 -15.84 -23.26
C THR A 120 -4.60 -16.40 -23.05
N LYS A 121 -4.04 -17.09 -24.05
CA LYS A 121 -2.68 -17.65 -23.99
C LYS A 121 -1.62 -16.55 -23.79
N MET A 122 -1.69 -15.48 -24.58
CA MET A 122 -0.76 -14.35 -24.46
C MET A 122 -0.93 -13.62 -23.12
N ALA A 123 -2.17 -13.39 -22.68
CA ALA A 123 -2.45 -12.76 -21.38
C ALA A 123 -1.86 -13.57 -20.22
N LYS A 124 -2.07 -14.89 -20.21
CA LYS A 124 -1.53 -15.79 -19.19
C LYS A 124 -0.01 -15.87 -19.22
N GLN A 125 0.60 -15.84 -20.40
CA GLN A 125 2.05 -15.80 -20.55
C GLN A 125 2.64 -14.50 -19.99
N GLU A 126 2.10 -13.34 -20.36
CA GLU A 126 2.56 -12.05 -19.81
C GLU A 126 2.37 -11.97 -18.29
N TRP A 127 1.28 -12.55 -17.77
CA TRP A 127 1.05 -12.67 -16.33
C TRP A 127 2.10 -13.55 -15.63
N LEU A 128 2.45 -14.68 -16.24
CA LEU A 128 3.50 -15.56 -15.72
C LEU A 128 4.85 -14.84 -15.72
N GLU A 129 5.22 -14.18 -16.81
CA GLU A 129 6.48 -13.42 -16.91
C GLU A 129 6.56 -12.31 -15.87
N LEU A 130 5.46 -11.57 -15.65
CA LEU A 130 5.39 -10.55 -14.59
C LEU A 130 5.60 -11.16 -13.21
N ASN A 131 5.02 -12.32 -12.91
CA ASN A 131 5.21 -12.97 -11.61
C ASN A 131 6.61 -13.56 -11.42
N THR A 132 7.20 -14.09 -12.48
CA THR A 132 8.61 -14.52 -12.45
C THR A 132 9.52 -13.34 -12.15
N ALA A 133 9.35 -12.21 -12.86
CA ALA A 133 10.12 -10.99 -12.58
C ALA A 133 9.91 -10.49 -11.14
N ARG A 134 8.69 -10.57 -10.60
CA ARG A 134 8.41 -10.22 -9.20
C ARG A 134 9.15 -11.11 -8.20
N LYS A 135 9.20 -12.42 -8.44
CA LYS A 135 9.93 -13.34 -7.57
C LYS A 135 11.42 -13.01 -7.55
N THR A 136 12.01 -12.82 -8.73
CA THR A 136 13.41 -12.40 -8.86
C THR A 136 13.68 -11.06 -8.16
N ALA A 137 12.82 -10.06 -8.34
CA ALA A 137 12.97 -8.78 -7.67
C ALA A 137 12.88 -8.90 -6.13
N ILE A 138 12.02 -9.78 -5.62
CA ILE A 138 11.93 -10.06 -4.18
C ILE A 138 13.22 -10.72 -3.68
N GLU A 139 13.69 -11.76 -4.36
CA GLU A 139 14.91 -12.49 -4.00
C GLU A 139 16.15 -11.57 -4.01
N GLU A 140 16.29 -10.71 -5.03
CA GLU A 140 17.42 -9.77 -5.13
C GLU A 140 17.36 -8.62 -4.11
N ASN A 141 16.17 -8.30 -3.62
CA ASN A 141 15.94 -7.22 -2.66
C ASN A 141 15.42 -7.77 -1.32
N GLN A 142 15.82 -9.00 -0.95
CA GLN A 142 15.29 -9.71 0.20
C GLN A 142 15.38 -8.89 1.49
N ASP A 143 16.52 -8.22 1.73
CA ASP A 143 16.72 -7.36 2.91
C ASP A 143 15.64 -6.28 3.06
N TYR A 144 15.19 -5.70 1.94
CA TYR A 144 14.11 -4.71 1.93
C TYR A 144 12.78 -5.36 2.33
N TYR A 145 12.45 -6.51 1.74
CA TYR A 145 11.17 -7.18 2.00
C TYR A 145 11.10 -7.76 3.43
N ASP A 146 12.21 -8.29 3.94
CA ASP A 146 12.31 -8.76 5.33
C ASP A 146 12.13 -7.61 6.32
N TYR A 147 12.82 -6.49 6.09
CA TYR A 147 12.71 -5.34 6.96
C TYR A 147 11.33 -4.66 6.87
N LEU A 148 10.75 -4.61 5.67
CA LEU A 148 9.38 -4.11 5.48
C LEU A 148 8.37 -4.96 6.25
N MET A 149 8.54 -6.29 6.26
CA MET A 149 7.68 -7.21 7.00
C MET A 149 7.84 -7.03 8.52
N GLU A 150 9.07 -6.90 9.00
CA GLU A 150 9.37 -6.60 10.40
C GLU A 150 8.64 -5.32 10.85
N ILE A 151 8.80 -4.23 10.09
CA ILE A 151 8.15 -2.94 10.37
C ILE A 151 6.63 -3.07 10.31
N ALA A 152 6.07 -3.75 9.31
CA ALA A 152 4.62 -3.89 9.13
C ALA A 152 3.92 -4.59 10.31
N LEU A 153 4.65 -5.40 11.10
CA LEU A 153 4.13 -6.06 12.29
C LEU A 153 4.16 -5.17 13.54
N THR A 154 4.74 -3.98 13.47
CA THR A 154 4.81 -3.02 14.59
C THR A 154 3.58 -2.10 14.61
N VAL A 155 3.26 -1.55 15.79
CA VAL A 155 2.14 -0.62 15.99
C VAL A 155 2.26 0.63 15.11
N GLU A 156 3.49 1.09 14.89
CA GLU A 156 3.81 2.31 14.14
C GLU A 156 4.14 2.02 12.66
N GLY A 157 4.16 0.75 12.26
CA GLY A 157 4.69 0.32 10.97
C GLY A 157 3.99 0.95 9.77
N THR A 158 2.66 1.07 9.85
CA THR A 158 1.88 1.65 8.75
C THR A 158 2.25 3.10 8.48
N GLU A 159 2.49 3.89 9.53
CA GLU A 159 2.89 5.29 9.40
C GLU A 159 4.31 5.41 8.85
N LEU A 160 5.25 4.68 9.44
CA LEU A 160 6.65 4.71 9.03
C LEU A 160 6.82 4.31 7.56
N ILE A 161 6.11 3.26 7.12
CA ILE A 161 6.08 2.83 5.71
C ILE A 161 5.51 3.94 4.82
N THR A 162 4.41 4.58 5.23
CA THR A 162 3.77 5.65 4.44
C THR A 162 4.70 6.86 4.30
N ASP A 163 5.31 7.30 5.39
CA ASP A 163 6.25 8.42 5.43
C ASP A 163 7.44 8.19 4.49
N VAL A 164 8.04 6.99 4.54
CA VAL A 164 9.15 6.63 3.64
C VAL A 164 8.69 6.59 2.19
N GLN A 165 7.56 5.95 1.88
CA GLN A 165 7.05 5.84 0.51
C GLN A 165 6.77 7.20 -0.13
N VAL A 166 6.18 8.13 0.63
CA VAL A 166 5.92 9.50 0.16
C VAL A 166 7.23 10.21 -0.14
N ASN A 167 8.22 10.16 0.76
CA ASN A 167 9.51 10.82 0.56
C ASN A 167 10.30 10.24 -0.62
N VAL A 168 10.43 8.91 -0.71
CA VAL A 168 11.08 8.25 -1.84
C VAL A 168 10.41 8.62 -3.16
N THR A 169 9.07 8.70 -3.19
CA THR A 169 8.33 9.09 -4.39
C THR A 169 8.59 10.54 -4.79
N MET A 170 8.63 11.47 -3.83
CA MET A 170 8.94 12.88 -4.09
C MET A 170 10.37 13.07 -4.59
N GLU A 171 11.37 12.46 -3.93
CA GLU A 171 12.77 12.52 -4.34
C GLU A 171 12.97 12.02 -5.78
N ASN A 172 12.28 10.94 -6.15
CA ASN A 172 12.32 10.43 -7.51
C ASN A 172 11.66 11.35 -8.54
N MET A 173 10.54 11.99 -8.19
CA MET A 173 9.88 12.96 -9.07
C MET A 173 10.74 14.20 -9.30
N GLU A 174 11.51 14.64 -8.29
CA GLU A 174 12.43 15.76 -8.41
C GLU A 174 13.63 15.41 -9.29
N ARG A 175 14.22 14.21 -9.13
CA ARG A 175 15.30 13.72 -9.99
C ARG A 175 14.90 13.69 -11.46
N LEU A 176 13.71 13.16 -11.79
CA LEU A 176 13.20 13.09 -13.16
C LEU A 176 12.92 14.46 -13.81
N LYS A 177 12.82 15.54 -13.03
CA LYS A 177 12.67 16.91 -13.57
C LYS A 177 14.01 17.55 -13.93
N GLN A 178 15.11 17.01 -13.42
CA GLN A 178 16.47 17.54 -13.64
C GLN A 178 17.17 16.87 -14.84
N GLU A 179 16.61 15.76 -15.34
CA GLU A 179 17.03 15.02 -16.54
C GLU A 179 16.24 15.48 -17.78
#